data_AF-A0A929CF78-F1
#
_entry.id   AF-A0A929CF78-F1
#
_cell.length_a   1.000
_cell.length_b   1.000
_cell.length_c   1.000
_cell.angle_alpha   90.00
_cell.angle_beta   90.00
_cell.angle_gamma   90.00
#
_symmetry.space_group_name_H-M   'P 1'
#
loop_
_entity.id
_entity.type
_entity.pdbx_description
1 polymer ?
#
loop_
_entity_poly.entity_id
_entity_poly.type
_entity_poly.pdbx_seq_one_letter_code
_entity_poly.pdbx_strand_id
1 'polypeptide(L)'
;MIKNIIGIIILFVFTSSCSNEVKNEDIGYLEINGINIVNGDFKTKALNEGEDFEISIYNEDNEIVKAYKSYLEILNNNDVIRLFEGNYYIVARSKDIPISGIKCPTYKGISDIFSIERGKTSDVSLMCKLDGIAIKFYVSKEIEEVFSDFEILITPISGDNIIIKKENIDDIIYLIIENQTFYYTINATNIEGESFTIKKKVDVEEAHKYEIEINL
;
A
#
# COMPACT_ATOMS: atom_id res chain seq x y z
N MET A 1 1.87 27.44 -81.56
CA MET A 1 3.24 26.96 -81.29
C MET A 1 3.81 27.87 -80.21
N ILE A 2 4.30 27.29 -79.10
CA ILE A 2 5.06 27.91 -77.98
C ILE A 2 4.24 28.82 -77.04
N LYS A 3 4.27 28.72 -75.70
CA LYS A 3 4.43 27.65 -74.69
C LYS A 3 4.15 28.35 -73.35
N ASN A 4 3.26 27.81 -72.53
CA ASN A 4 3.00 28.24 -71.15
C ASN A 4 4.28 28.17 -70.30
N ILE A 5 4.54 29.18 -69.46
CA ILE A 5 5.43 29.05 -68.30
C ILE A 5 4.68 29.57 -67.08
N ILE A 6 4.26 28.60 -66.26
CA ILE A 6 3.63 28.76 -64.95
C ILE A 6 4.75 29.09 -63.96
N GLY A 7 4.69 30.28 -63.36
CA GLY A 7 5.59 30.67 -62.27
C GLY A 7 5.09 30.06 -60.95
N ILE A 8 5.84 29.10 -60.41
CA ILE A 8 5.61 28.50 -59.09
C ILE A 8 6.22 29.43 -58.04
N ILE A 9 5.39 29.99 -57.17
CA ILE A 9 5.80 30.69 -55.95
C ILE A 9 5.94 29.62 -54.86
N ILE A 10 7.18 29.29 -54.49
CA ILE A 10 7.48 28.42 -53.33
C ILE A 10 7.49 29.32 -52.09
N LEU A 11 6.45 29.21 -51.28
CA LEU A 11 6.36 29.81 -49.96
C LEU A 11 7.09 28.90 -48.96
N PHE A 12 8.29 29.29 -48.53
CA PHE A 12 9.00 28.64 -47.43
C PHE A 12 8.29 28.98 -46.11
N VAL A 13 7.42 28.07 -45.66
CA VAL A 13 6.88 28.09 -44.30
C VAL A 13 7.94 27.48 -43.39
N PHE A 14 8.65 28.32 -42.65
CA PHE A 14 9.44 27.89 -41.50
C PHE A 14 8.46 27.42 -40.42
N THR A 15 8.18 26.12 -40.36
CA THR A 15 7.55 25.53 -39.18
C THR A 15 8.63 25.45 -38.10
N SER A 16 8.61 26.39 -37.16
CA SER A 16 9.35 26.30 -35.91
C SER A 16 8.85 25.09 -35.13
N SER A 17 9.44 23.92 -35.39
CA SER A 17 9.36 22.78 -34.50
C SER A 17 10.21 23.12 -33.28
N CYS A 18 9.60 23.68 -32.24
CA CYS A 18 10.17 23.61 -30.90
C CYS A 18 10.15 22.14 -30.48
N SER A 19 11.19 21.38 -30.83
CA SER A 19 11.57 20.27 -29.98
C SER A 19 12.15 20.91 -28.73
N ASN A 20 11.41 20.86 -27.62
CA ASN A 20 12.04 21.02 -26.32
C ASN A 20 13.00 19.83 -26.16
N GLU A 21 14.23 20.00 -26.64
CA GLU A 21 15.33 19.13 -26.25
C GLU A 21 15.50 19.35 -24.75
N VAL A 22 15.00 18.41 -23.96
CA VAL A 22 15.34 18.30 -22.55
C VAL A 22 16.86 18.18 -22.50
N LYS A 23 17.54 19.26 -22.13
CA LYS A 23 18.98 19.21 -21.91
C LYS A 23 19.20 18.18 -20.81
N ASN A 24 20.01 17.17 -21.06
CA ASN A 24 20.49 16.20 -20.05
C ASN A 24 21.19 16.88 -18.85
N GLU A 25 21.30 18.20 -18.88
CA GLU A 25 21.83 19.04 -17.83
C GLU A 25 20.96 19.01 -16.57
N ASP A 26 19.64 18.78 -16.58
CA ASP A 26 18.82 18.85 -15.34
C ASP A 26 18.49 17.49 -14.69
N ILE A 27 19.18 16.42 -15.07
CA ILE A 27 18.86 15.05 -14.63
C ILE A 27 19.84 14.57 -13.56
N GLY A 28 19.30 14.02 -12.48
CA GLY A 28 20.01 13.19 -11.51
C GLY A 28 19.49 11.75 -11.49
N TYR A 29 20.04 10.95 -10.59
CA TYR A 29 19.78 9.51 -10.50
C TYR A 29 19.33 9.13 -9.08
N LEU A 30 18.42 8.17 -9.01
CA LEU A 30 17.93 7.56 -7.78
C LEU A 30 18.22 6.06 -7.84
N GLU A 31 18.84 5.54 -6.79
CA GLU A 31 19.00 4.11 -6.52
C GLU A 31 18.22 3.77 -5.24
N ILE A 32 17.41 2.70 -5.31
CA ILE A 32 16.65 2.21 -4.15
C ILE A 32 17.39 1.00 -3.60
N ASN A 33 18.14 1.18 -2.51
CA ASN A 33 19.03 0.18 -1.91
C ASN A 33 18.29 -0.90 -1.10
N GLY A 34 17.07 -1.24 -1.50
CA GLY A 34 16.23 -2.28 -0.91
C GLY A 34 15.01 -1.76 -0.15
N ILE A 35 14.04 -2.68 0.01
CA ILE A 35 12.79 -2.49 0.72
C ILE A 35 12.76 -3.45 1.89
N ASN A 36 12.91 -2.92 3.09
CA ASN A 36 13.01 -3.70 4.31
C ASN A 36 11.67 -3.73 5.01
N ILE A 37 11.15 -4.92 5.31
CA ILE A 37 9.94 -5.07 6.14
C ILE A 37 10.36 -5.11 7.60
N VAL A 38 9.89 -4.14 8.37
CA VAL A 38 10.05 -4.11 9.83
C VAL A 38 8.82 -4.74 10.45
N ASN A 39 8.94 -6.04 10.72
CA ASN A 39 7.97 -6.72 11.56
C ASN A 39 8.29 -6.39 13.03
N GLY A 40 7.49 -5.56 13.70
CA GLY A 40 7.52 -5.58 15.18
C GLY A 40 7.04 -6.96 15.63
N ASP A 41 7.77 -7.72 16.45
CA ASP A 41 7.44 -9.05 17.04
C ASP A 41 6.64 -10.12 16.23
N PHE A 42 6.37 -9.94 14.93
CA PHE A 42 5.49 -10.79 14.14
C PHE A 42 6.31 -11.60 13.13
N LYS A 43 6.30 -12.92 13.25
CA LYS A 43 6.74 -13.80 12.17
C LYS A 43 5.61 -13.94 11.15
N THR A 44 5.64 -13.13 10.10
CA THR A 44 4.70 -13.23 8.99
C THR A 44 5.31 -14.08 7.87
N LYS A 45 4.49 -14.88 7.18
CA LYS A 45 4.90 -15.72 6.05
C LYS A 45 5.00 -14.91 4.75
N ALA A 46 5.36 -13.62 4.81
CA ALA A 46 5.32 -12.76 3.63
C ALA A 46 6.23 -13.32 2.53
N LEU A 47 5.65 -13.45 1.34
CA LEU A 47 6.31 -13.80 0.10
C LEU A 47 7.48 -12.82 -0.14
N ASN A 48 8.65 -13.37 -0.45
CA ASN A 48 9.86 -12.73 -0.98
C ASN A 48 10.09 -11.26 -0.58
N GLU A 49 10.92 -11.05 0.46
CA GLU A 49 11.76 -9.87 0.77
C GLU A 49 11.53 -8.58 -0.06
N GLY A 50 10.32 -7.98 -0.03
CA GLY A 50 10.07 -6.65 -0.60
C GLY A 50 9.97 -6.57 -2.14
N GLU A 51 10.18 -7.66 -2.86
CA GLU A 51 10.23 -7.68 -4.34
C GLU A 51 8.86 -7.41 -5.00
N ASP A 52 7.78 -7.86 -4.36
CA ASP A 52 6.40 -7.66 -4.80
C ASP A 52 5.77 -6.36 -4.27
N PHE A 53 6.56 -5.30 -4.07
CA PHE A 53 6.04 -3.98 -3.68
C PHE A 53 5.80 -3.08 -4.89
N GLU A 54 4.62 -2.49 -4.98
CA GLU A 54 4.36 -1.36 -5.87
C GLU A 54 5.10 -0.13 -5.37
N ILE A 55 5.78 0.59 -6.26
CA ILE A 55 6.60 1.75 -5.94
C ILE A 55 6.03 2.98 -6.64
N SER A 56 5.77 4.04 -5.89
CA SER A 56 5.34 5.33 -6.42
C SER A 56 6.29 6.43 -5.92
N ILE A 57 6.77 7.26 -6.84
CA ILE A 57 7.65 8.39 -6.54
C ILE A 57 6.85 9.67 -6.70
N TYR A 58 6.89 10.51 -5.68
CA TYR A 58 6.16 11.76 -5.60
C TYR A 58 7.12 12.94 -5.55
N ASN A 59 6.75 14.04 -6.19
CA ASN A 59 7.43 15.33 -6.03
C ASN A 59 6.92 16.08 -4.77
N GLU A 60 7.44 17.28 -4.53
CA GLU A 60 7.03 18.15 -3.42
C GLU A 60 5.56 18.62 -3.47
N ASP A 61 4.95 18.61 -4.65
CA ASP A 61 3.53 18.93 -4.86
C ASP A 61 2.60 17.72 -4.62
N ASN A 62 3.15 16.59 -4.15
CA ASN A 62 2.46 15.29 -3.98
C ASN A 62 1.90 14.71 -5.29
N GLU A 63 2.50 15.03 -6.43
CA GLU A 63 2.16 14.44 -7.72
C GLU A 63 3.04 13.22 -8.00
N ILE A 64 2.44 12.15 -8.51
CA ILE A 64 3.16 10.94 -8.92
C ILE A 64 3.95 11.26 -10.20
N VAL A 65 5.28 11.25 -10.09
CA VAL A 65 6.17 11.46 -11.24
C VAL A 65 6.59 10.15 -11.92
N LYS A 66 6.62 9.05 -11.16
CA LYS A 66 6.87 7.69 -11.66
C LYS A 66 6.16 6.67 -10.78
N ALA A 67 5.70 5.58 -11.40
CA ALA A 67 5.13 4.44 -10.70
C ALA A 67 5.59 3.13 -11.36
N TYR A 68 5.81 2.12 -10.53
CA TYR A 68 6.25 0.77 -10.90
C TYR A 68 5.33 -0.24 -10.22
N LYS A 69 4.92 -1.28 -10.96
CA LYS A 69 3.98 -2.30 -10.44
C LYS A 69 4.65 -3.34 -9.55
N SER A 70 5.97 -3.30 -9.45
CA SER A 70 6.78 -4.16 -8.59
C SER A 70 8.19 -3.56 -8.51
N TYR A 71 8.84 -3.71 -7.37
CA TYR A 71 10.25 -3.36 -7.18
C TYR A 71 11.17 -4.16 -8.12
N LEU A 72 10.78 -5.37 -8.53
CA LEU A 72 11.47 -6.15 -9.57
C LEU A 72 11.57 -5.41 -10.90
N GLU A 73 10.60 -4.55 -11.25
CA GLU A 73 10.66 -3.77 -12.49
C GLU A 73 11.83 -2.77 -12.45
N ILE A 74 12.19 -2.27 -11.27
CA ILE A 74 13.32 -1.35 -11.08
C ILE A 74 14.64 -2.14 -11.15
N LEU A 75 14.72 -3.27 -10.43
CA LEU A 75 15.90 -4.15 -10.45
C LEU A 75 16.23 -4.66 -11.86
N ASN A 76 15.21 -5.04 -12.64
CA ASN A 76 15.39 -5.50 -14.02
C ASN A 76 15.84 -4.39 -15.00
N ASN A 77 15.72 -3.11 -14.61
CA ASN A 77 16.12 -1.94 -15.39
C ASN A 77 17.42 -1.31 -14.88
N ASN A 78 18.36 -2.15 -14.42
CA ASN A 78 19.66 -1.75 -13.85
C ASN A 78 19.59 -0.90 -12.57
N ASP A 79 18.46 -0.92 -11.85
CA ASP A 79 18.27 -0.30 -10.52
C ASP A 79 18.45 1.24 -10.45
N VAL A 80 18.56 1.91 -11.60
CA VAL A 80 18.79 3.36 -11.67
C VAL A 80 17.59 4.08 -12.28
N ILE A 81 16.97 4.96 -11.49
CA ILE A 81 15.83 5.77 -11.89
C ILE A 81 16.31 7.19 -12.20
N ARG A 82 15.97 7.71 -13.38
CA ARG A 82 16.30 9.09 -13.78
C ARG A 82 15.18 10.05 -13.38
N LEU A 83 15.54 11.12 -12.68
CA LEU A 83 14.62 12.16 -12.23
C LEU A 83 15.21 13.54 -12.53
N PHE A 84 14.35 14.54 -12.68
CA PHE A 84 14.81 15.93 -12.73
C PHE A 84 15.33 16.37 -11.36
N GLU A 85 16.16 17.40 -11.35
CA GLU A 85 16.57 18.05 -10.10
C GLU A 85 15.33 18.52 -9.32
N GLY A 86 15.28 18.20 -8.03
CA GLY A 86 14.12 18.49 -7.19
C GLY A 86 14.03 17.62 -5.93
N ASN A 87 13.00 17.86 -5.12
CA ASN A 87 12.74 17.09 -3.91
C ASN A 87 11.64 16.05 -4.15
N TYR A 88 11.84 14.85 -3.58
CA TYR A 88 10.98 13.71 -3.78
C TYR A 88 10.81 12.89 -2.51
N TYR A 89 9.75 12.08 -2.48
CA TYR A 89 9.62 10.97 -1.53
C TYR A 89 9.05 9.74 -2.26
N ILE A 90 9.31 8.56 -1.70
CA ILE A 90 8.88 7.28 -2.26
C ILE A 90 7.83 6.67 -1.34
N VAL A 91 6.80 6.09 -1.94
CA VAL A 91 5.84 5.21 -1.26
C VAL A 91 5.95 3.81 -1.85
N ALA A 92 6.21 2.84 -0.99
CA ALA A 92 6.19 1.42 -1.31
C ALA A 92 4.98 0.75 -0.63
N ARG A 93 4.22 -0.07 -1.36
CA ARG A 93 3.09 -0.84 -0.82
C ARG A 93 3.09 -2.28 -1.30
N SER A 94 2.66 -3.22 -0.46
CA SER A 94 2.45 -4.61 -0.88
C SER A 94 1.42 -4.69 -2.01
N LYS A 95 1.76 -5.44 -3.05
CA LYS A 95 0.93 -5.63 -4.25
C LYS A 95 -0.15 -6.70 -4.06
N ASP A 96 -1.30 -6.54 -4.73
CA ASP A 96 -2.32 -7.58 -4.97
C ASP A 96 -2.87 -8.31 -3.71
N ILE A 97 -2.90 -7.64 -2.56
CA ILE A 97 -3.51 -8.17 -1.33
C ILE A 97 -4.78 -7.36 -1.03
N PRO A 98 -5.91 -8.00 -0.66
CA PRO A 98 -7.09 -7.29 -0.19
C PRO A 98 -6.73 -6.30 0.93
N ILE A 99 -7.30 -5.10 0.87
CA ILE A 99 -7.00 -3.99 1.80
C ILE A 99 -7.27 -4.40 3.26
N SER A 100 -8.17 -5.36 3.50
CA SER A 100 -8.40 -5.96 4.81
C SER A 100 -8.89 -7.40 4.63
N GLY A 101 -8.52 -8.29 5.57
CA GLY A 101 -8.89 -9.70 5.47
C GLY A 101 -8.19 -10.63 6.45
N ILE A 102 -8.58 -11.90 6.40
CA ILE A 102 -8.00 -12.95 7.23
C ILE A 102 -6.69 -13.41 6.61
N LYS A 103 -5.59 -13.43 7.40
CA LYS A 103 -4.26 -13.88 6.96
C LYS A 103 -3.68 -13.09 5.77
N CYS A 104 -4.11 -11.84 5.59
CA CYS A 104 -3.69 -10.95 4.50
C CYS A 104 -2.90 -9.73 5.03
N PRO A 105 -1.65 -9.89 5.49
CA PRO A 105 -0.85 -8.75 5.92
C PRO A 105 -0.51 -7.84 4.74
N THR A 106 -0.79 -6.55 4.87
CA THR A 106 -0.37 -5.49 3.95
C THR A 106 0.72 -4.66 4.60
N TYR A 107 1.72 -4.23 3.82
CA TYR A 107 2.80 -3.39 4.33
C TYR A 107 2.93 -2.13 3.49
N LYS A 108 3.34 -1.05 4.16
CA LYS A 108 3.55 0.26 3.55
C LYS A 108 4.78 0.91 4.14
N GLY A 109 5.59 1.50 3.26
CA GLY A 109 6.74 2.31 3.63
C GLY A 109 6.66 3.65 2.91
N ILE A 110 7.05 4.71 3.62
CA ILE A 110 7.23 6.05 3.05
C ILE A 110 8.65 6.48 3.42
N SER A 111 9.44 6.90 2.43
CA SER A 111 10.77 7.44 2.71
C SER A 111 10.67 8.83 3.32
N ASP A 112 11.75 9.29 3.95
CA ASP A 112 11.95 10.72 4.15
C ASP A 112 12.06 11.44 2.79
N ILE A 113 11.86 12.75 2.81
CA ILE A 113 12.10 13.59 1.62
C ILE A 113 13.60 13.61 1.33
N PHE A 114 13.96 13.38 0.07
CA PHE A 114 15.34 13.46 -0.42
C PHE A 114 15.41 14.37 -1.66
N SER A 115 16.60 14.89 -1.93
CA SER A 115 16.86 15.78 -3.08
C SER A 115 17.60 15.02 -4.17
N ILE A 116 17.15 15.15 -5.41
CA ILE A 116 17.89 14.73 -6.60
C ILE A 116 18.69 15.92 -7.09
N GLU A 117 20.00 15.73 -7.21
CA GLU A 117 20.92 16.72 -7.76
C GLU A 117 21.44 16.29 -9.13
N ARG A 118 21.65 17.28 -9.99
CA ARG A 118 22.23 17.11 -11.33
C ARG A 118 23.47 16.22 -11.33
N GLY A 119 23.44 15.16 -12.14
CA GLY A 119 24.57 14.27 -12.39
C GLY A 119 25.02 13.43 -11.18
N LYS A 120 24.28 13.47 -10.07
CA LYS A 120 24.56 12.67 -8.87
C LYS A 120 23.54 11.55 -8.71
N THR A 121 23.97 10.50 -8.02
CA THR A 121 23.08 9.43 -7.53
C THR A 121 22.69 9.73 -6.09
N SER A 122 21.40 9.60 -5.80
CA SER A 122 20.85 9.60 -4.45
C SER A 122 20.41 8.20 -4.08
N ASP A 123 20.79 7.78 -2.89
CA ASP A 123 20.56 6.44 -2.36
C ASP A 123 19.44 6.49 -1.33
N VAL A 124 18.39 5.68 -1.52
CA VAL A 124 17.27 5.62 -0.58
C VAL A 124 16.96 4.18 -0.21
N SER A 125 16.82 3.91 1.09
CA SER A 125 16.30 2.64 1.60
C SER A 125 14.92 2.87 2.21
N LEU A 126 13.99 1.95 1.96
CA LEU A 126 12.65 2.02 2.55
C LEU A 126 12.49 1.04 3.70
N MET A 127 11.84 1.52 4.77
CA MET A 127 11.38 0.69 5.89
C MET A 127 9.85 0.62 5.83
N CYS A 128 9.34 -0.55 5.46
CA CYS A 128 7.92 -0.83 5.40
C CYS A 128 7.45 -1.43 6.72
N LYS A 129 6.32 -0.94 7.24
CA LYS A 129 5.64 -1.48 8.42
C LYS A 129 4.27 -2.03 8.01
N LEU A 130 3.62 -2.74 8.91
CA LEU A 130 2.24 -3.20 8.69
C LEU A 130 1.35 -1.98 8.40
N ASP A 131 0.65 -2.03 7.27
CA ASP A 131 -0.33 -1.03 6.86
C ASP A 131 -1.64 -1.40 7.56
N GLY A 132 -1.97 -0.69 8.65
CA GLY A 132 -3.10 -1.01 9.52
C GLY A 132 -2.71 -1.81 10.77
N ILE A 133 -3.58 -2.73 11.21
CA ILE A 133 -3.42 -3.50 12.46
C ILE A 133 -3.63 -5.00 12.23
N ALA A 134 -3.05 -5.80 13.11
CA ALA A 134 -3.33 -7.23 13.22
C ALA A 134 -4.18 -7.51 14.47
N ILE A 135 -5.23 -8.31 14.34
CA ILE A 135 -6.12 -8.65 15.46
C ILE A 135 -6.20 -10.15 15.57
N LYS A 136 -6.06 -10.66 16.79
CA LYS A 136 -6.41 -12.04 17.14
C LYS A 136 -7.49 -11.98 18.22
N PHE A 137 -8.62 -12.64 17.96
CA PHE A 137 -9.63 -12.81 19.00
C PHE A 137 -9.38 -14.11 19.77
N TYR A 138 -9.85 -14.15 21.00
CA TYR A 138 -9.95 -15.36 21.79
C TYR A 138 -11.19 -15.30 22.67
N VAL A 139 -11.66 -16.47 23.07
CA VAL A 139 -12.91 -16.63 23.83
C VAL A 139 -12.57 -17.34 25.12
N SER A 140 -13.15 -16.88 26.23
CA SER A 140 -12.99 -17.55 27.51
C SER A 140 -13.76 -18.88 27.53
N LYS A 141 -13.30 -19.85 28.33
CA LYS A 141 -13.99 -21.14 28.48
C LYS A 141 -15.44 -20.99 28.92
N GLU A 142 -15.73 -19.99 29.75
CA GLU A 142 -17.07 -19.70 30.26
C GLU A 142 -18.04 -19.37 29.10
N ILE A 143 -17.58 -18.60 28.12
CA ILE A 143 -18.37 -18.30 26.91
C ILE A 143 -18.53 -19.55 26.05
N GLU A 144 -17.51 -20.40 25.93
CA GLU A 144 -17.61 -21.66 25.18
C GLU A 144 -18.65 -22.63 25.76
N GLU A 145 -18.84 -22.62 27.08
CA GLU A 145 -19.80 -23.46 27.80
C GLU A 145 -21.25 -22.95 27.69
N VAL A 146 -21.45 -21.63 27.64
CA VAL A 146 -22.78 -20.99 27.62
C VAL A 146 -23.31 -20.80 26.20
N PHE A 147 -22.44 -20.60 25.22
CA PHE A 147 -22.81 -20.29 23.84
C PHE A 147 -22.58 -21.46 22.88
N SER A 148 -23.68 -21.90 22.26
CA SER A 148 -23.66 -22.97 21.26
C SER A 148 -22.89 -22.54 20.02
N ASP A 149 -23.10 -21.30 19.58
CA ASP A 149 -22.47 -20.69 18.41
C ASP A 149 -22.25 -19.19 18.59
N PHE A 150 -21.23 -18.65 17.91
CA PHE A 150 -21.03 -17.22 17.78
C PHE A 150 -20.23 -16.87 16.52
N GLU A 151 -20.43 -15.65 16.05
CA GLU A 151 -19.63 -15.03 15.00
C GLU A 151 -19.27 -13.58 15.37
N ILE A 152 -18.14 -13.13 14.83
CA ILE A 152 -17.70 -11.74 14.89
C ILE A 152 -17.79 -11.16 13.50
N LEU A 153 -18.53 -10.07 13.35
CA LEU A 153 -18.59 -9.26 12.16
C LEU A 153 -17.76 -8.00 12.34
N ILE A 154 -16.80 -7.79 11.44
CA ILE A 154 -16.07 -6.54 11.28
C ILE A 154 -16.46 -5.95 9.93
N THR A 155 -16.85 -4.69 9.93
CA THR A 155 -17.05 -3.91 8.71
C THR A 155 -15.85 -2.97 8.57
N PRO A 156 -14.86 -3.33 7.73
CA PRO A 156 -13.73 -2.46 7.48
C PRO A 156 -14.20 -1.21 6.72
N ILE A 157 -13.35 -0.19 6.70
CA ILE A 157 -13.65 1.08 6.00
C ILE A 157 -13.64 0.88 4.49
N SER A 158 -12.84 -0.09 4.02
CA SER A 158 -12.77 -0.49 2.63
C SER A 158 -12.63 -2.01 2.51
N GLY A 159 -13.25 -2.59 1.49
CA GLY A 159 -13.28 -4.03 1.26
C GLY A 159 -14.56 -4.69 1.78
N ASP A 160 -14.55 -6.02 1.79
CA ASP A 160 -15.70 -6.81 2.22
C ASP A 160 -15.80 -6.92 3.74
N ASN A 161 -17.00 -7.17 4.23
CA ASN A 161 -17.22 -7.55 5.63
C ASN A 161 -16.43 -8.81 5.97
N ILE A 162 -15.78 -8.79 7.14
CA ILE A 162 -15.02 -9.92 7.65
C ILE A 162 -15.88 -10.62 8.71
N ILE A 163 -16.16 -11.90 8.49
CA ILE A 163 -16.93 -12.75 9.40
C ILE A 163 -16.00 -13.82 9.96
N ILE A 164 -15.82 -13.82 11.28
CA ILE A 164 -15.03 -14.82 12.01
C ILE A 164 -16.01 -15.68 12.78
N LYS A 165 -16.10 -16.95 12.41
CA LYS A 165 -16.92 -17.93 13.11
C LYS A 165 -16.13 -18.56 14.26
N LYS A 166 -16.85 -19.16 15.21
CA LYS A 166 -16.28 -19.90 16.35
C LYS A 166 -15.12 -20.84 15.96
N GLU A 167 -15.24 -21.59 14.88
CA GLU A 167 -14.21 -22.54 14.41
C GLU A 167 -12.94 -21.87 13.88
N ASN A 168 -12.99 -20.59 13.54
CA ASN A 168 -11.87 -19.82 12.99
C ASN A 168 -11.42 -18.70 13.94
N ILE A 169 -11.79 -18.77 15.22
CA ILE A 169 -11.55 -17.67 16.17
C ILE A 169 -10.07 -17.32 16.34
N ASP A 170 -9.19 -18.31 16.19
CA ASP A 170 -7.74 -18.16 16.30
C ASP A 170 -7.08 -17.49 15.08
N ASP A 171 -7.83 -17.22 14.01
CA ASP A 171 -7.29 -16.59 12.82
C ASP A 171 -6.92 -15.12 13.06
N ILE A 172 -5.79 -14.71 12.48
CA ILE A 172 -5.34 -13.32 12.53
C ILE A 172 -6.03 -12.54 11.41
N ILE A 173 -6.69 -11.46 11.79
CA ILE A 173 -7.31 -10.51 10.88
C ILE A 173 -6.38 -9.30 10.72
N TYR A 174 -6.24 -8.83 9.48
CA TYR A 174 -5.54 -7.61 9.16
C TYR A 174 -6.55 -6.55 8.71
N LEU A 175 -6.54 -5.39 9.34
CA LEU A 175 -7.46 -4.30 9.08
C LEU A 175 -6.71 -3.00 8.80
N ILE A 176 -7.08 -2.31 7.73
CA ILE A 176 -6.77 -0.91 7.56
C ILE A 176 -7.76 -0.11 8.40
N ILE A 177 -7.23 0.81 9.20
CA ILE A 177 -8.01 1.64 10.10
C ILE A 177 -7.88 3.11 9.69
N GLU A 178 -8.95 3.87 9.87
CA GLU A 178 -8.89 5.33 9.84
C GLU A 178 -9.23 5.82 11.24
N ASN A 179 -8.60 6.92 11.66
CA ASN A 179 -8.86 7.56 12.95
C ASN A 179 -8.56 6.69 14.19
N GLN A 180 -7.60 5.75 14.10
CA GLN A 180 -7.10 5.01 15.27
C GLN A 180 -8.19 4.21 16.02
N THR A 181 -9.24 3.79 15.32
CA THR A 181 -10.33 3.01 15.93
C THR A 181 -10.89 1.97 14.98
N PHE A 182 -11.41 0.87 15.50
CA PHE A 182 -12.25 -0.05 14.74
C PHE A 182 -13.42 -0.56 15.56
N TYR A 183 -14.41 -1.10 14.86
CA TYR A 183 -15.64 -1.63 15.44
C TYR A 183 -15.82 -3.09 15.06
N TYR A 184 -16.36 -3.87 15.98
CA TYR A 184 -16.80 -5.23 15.70
C TYR A 184 -18.13 -5.52 16.39
N THR A 185 -18.87 -6.44 15.81
CA THR A 185 -20.16 -6.91 16.31
C THR A 185 -20.04 -8.39 16.61
N ILE A 186 -20.43 -8.82 17.80
CA ILE A 186 -20.54 -10.24 18.16
C ILE A 186 -22.01 -10.61 18.04
N ASN A 187 -22.32 -11.62 17.23
CA ASN A 187 -23.61 -12.29 17.22
C ASN A 187 -23.44 -13.66 17.85
N ALA A 188 -24.19 -13.97 18.89
CA ALA A 188 -24.05 -15.23 19.63
C ALA A 188 -25.42 -15.84 19.93
N THR A 189 -25.49 -17.17 20.02
CA THR A 189 -26.69 -17.89 20.44
C THR A 189 -26.36 -18.81 21.60
N ASN A 190 -27.05 -18.63 22.74
CA ASN A 190 -26.81 -19.47 23.92
C ASN A 190 -27.34 -20.90 23.71
N ILE A 191 -27.03 -21.81 24.63
CA ILE A 191 -27.52 -23.20 24.57
C ILE A 191 -29.05 -23.34 24.69
N GLU A 192 -29.73 -22.30 25.18
CA GLU A 192 -31.20 -22.24 25.28
C GLU A 192 -31.86 -21.71 23.99
N GLY A 193 -31.06 -21.29 23.00
CA GLY A 193 -31.52 -20.78 21.72
C GLY A 193 -31.80 -19.27 21.70
N GLU A 194 -31.45 -18.53 22.75
CA GLU A 194 -31.56 -17.07 22.79
C GLU A 194 -30.39 -16.42 22.05
N SER A 195 -30.69 -15.42 21.22
CA SER A 195 -29.68 -14.70 20.43
C SER A 195 -29.31 -13.34 21.04
N PHE A 196 -28.03 -13.01 20.95
CA PHE A 196 -27.44 -11.80 21.51
C PHE A 196 -26.61 -11.10 20.43
N THR A 197 -26.67 -9.77 20.41
CA THR A 197 -25.85 -8.93 19.53
C THR A 197 -25.18 -7.84 20.35
N ILE A 198 -23.85 -7.82 20.33
CA ILE A 198 -23.04 -6.84 21.08
C ILE A 198 -22.11 -6.12 20.12
N LYS A 199 -22.16 -4.79 20.14
CA LYS A 199 -21.23 -3.94 19.38
C LYS A 199 -20.15 -3.40 20.29
N LYS A 200 -18.89 -3.45 19.85
CA LYS A 200 -17.73 -2.97 20.57
C LYS A 200 -16.92 -2.01 19.71
N LYS A 201 -16.29 -1.04 20.36
CA LYS A 201 -15.31 -0.11 19.79
C LYS A 201 -13.98 -0.37 20.46
N VAL A 202 -12.90 -0.37 19.69
CA VAL A 202 -11.53 -0.52 20.19
C VAL A 202 -10.69 0.61 19.63
N ASP A 203 -9.97 1.30 20.52
CA ASP A 203 -8.97 2.29 20.14
C ASP A 203 -7.65 1.55 19.89
N VAL A 204 -6.97 1.90 18.80
CA VAL A 204 -5.86 1.15 18.23
C VAL A 204 -4.84 2.10 17.59
N GLU A 205 -3.60 1.67 17.55
CA GLU A 205 -2.49 2.34 16.88
C GLU A 205 -2.08 1.53 15.66
N GLU A 206 -1.77 2.20 14.56
CA GLU A 206 -1.30 1.56 13.34
C GLU A 206 0.00 0.78 13.58
N ALA A 207 0.24 -0.22 12.75
CA ALA A 207 1.38 -1.13 12.79
C ALA A 207 1.52 -1.98 14.07
N HIS A 208 0.42 -2.22 14.80
CA HIS A 208 0.41 -3.03 16.02
C HIS A 208 -0.47 -4.29 15.90
N LYS A 209 -0.23 -5.25 16.81
CA LYS A 209 -1.08 -6.42 17.01
C LYS A 209 -1.87 -6.29 18.31
N TYR A 210 -3.13 -6.67 18.23
CA TYR A 210 -4.07 -6.71 19.34
C TYR A 210 -4.54 -8.13 19.60
N GLU A 211 -4.59 -8.52 20.87
CA GLU A 211 -5.24 -9.75 21.32
C GLU A 211 -6.49 -9.35 22.12
N ILE A 212 -7.66 -9.76 21.65
CA ILE A 212 -8.94 -9.28 22.18
C ILE A 212 -9.74 -10.46 22.73
N GLU A 213 -10.00 -10.40 24.03
CA GLU A 213 -10.91 -11.33 24.69
C GLU A 213 -12.37 -10.97 24.39
N ILE A 214 -13.12 -11.95 23.91
CA ILE A 214 -14.56 -11.83 23.76
C ILE A 214 -15.22 -11.99 25.12
N ASN A 215 -15.91 -10.92 25.54
CA ASN A 215 -16.74 -10.90 26.73
C ASN A 215 -18.18 -10.58 26.30
N LEU A 216 -19.11 -11.51 26.58
CA LEU A 216 -20.55 -11.42 26.28
C LEU A 216 -21.35 -11.12 27.55
#